data_AF-A0A166MCZ3-F1
#
_entry.id   AF-A0A166MCZ3-F1
#
_cell.length_a   1.000
_cell.length_b   1.000
_cell.length_c   1.000
_cell.angle_alpha   90.00
_cell.angle_beta   90.00
_cell.angle_gamma   90.00
#
_symmetry.space_group_name_H-M   'P 1'
#
loop_
_entity.id
_entity.type
_entity.pdbx_description
1 polymer ?
#
loop_
_entity_poly.entity_id
_entity_poly.type
_entity_poly.pdbx_seq_one_letter_code
_entity_poly.pdbx_strand_id
1 'polypeptide(L)'
;LVVDEGVIIVGGTNDPIARPADGWMTGGSFLAFRQLEQLVPEFNKYLLDNAPAVDGKSLQDRADLLGARMVGRWKSGAPIDLTPLADDPALGADPQRNNNFDFTHANFSITTDQTHCPFSAHIRKTRPRADLVAPANSIIRSGIPYGSEVSAAEAAANATTNERGLAFVSYQSQLNKGFQFLQNTWANNPGFIFGKNVQPGQDPIIGQNSGAIRSVVGLDPANPTGALSMGQFVVSRGGEYFFSPPISALTGKLAA
;
A
#
# COMPACT_ATOMS: atom_id res chain seq x y z
N LEU A 1 -8.57 13.76 6.12
CA LEU A 1 -9.60 12.88 6.69
C LEU A 1 -9.17 12.46 8.08
N VAL A 2 -9.98 12.84 9.07
CA VAL A 2 -9.90 12.39 10.47
C VAL A 2 -10.86 11.21 10.62
N VAL A 3 -10.52 10.24 11.47
CA VAL A 3 -11.36 9.07 11.74
C VAL A 3 -11.73 9.04 13.21
N ASP A 4 -12.87 8.44 13.53
CA ASP A 4 -13.25 8.18 14.91
C ASP A 4 -12.31 7.16 15.55
N GLU A 5 -12.10 7.28 16.87
CA GLU A 5 -11.23 6.38 17.64
C GLU A 5 -11.63 4.91 17.46
N GLY A 6 -12.93 4.63 17.42
CA GLY A 6 -13.53 3.31 17.27
C GLY A 6 -13.21 2.61 15.96
N VAL A 7 -12.58 3.28 14.99
CA VAL A 7 -12.01 2.64 13.79
C VAL A 7 -10.74 1.86 14.14
N ILE A 8 -9.97 2.31 15.13
CA ILE A 8 -8.68 1.72 15.51
C ILE A 8 -8.71 1.07 16.90
N ILE A 9 -9.38 1.71 17.86
CA ILE A 9 -9.43 1.32 19.26
C ILE A 9 -10.76 0.61 19.54
N VAL A 10 -10.67 -0.61 20.06
CA VAL A 10 -11.82 -1.40 20.50
C VAL A 10 -12.54 -0.68 21.64
N GLY A 11 -13.86 -0.49 21.49
CA GLY A 11 -14.69 0.25 22.43
C GLY A 11 -14.46 1.77 22.44
N GLY A 12 -13.66 2.30 21.50
CA GLY A 12 -13.49 3.74 21.31
C GLY A 12 -14.74 4.40 20.72
N THR A 13 -14.71 5.74 20.64
CA THR A 13 -15.82 6.54 20.10
C THR A 13 -16.28 6.01 18.73
N ASN A 14 -17.59 5.75 18.57
CA ASN A 14 -18.21 5.21 17.37
C ASN A 14 -17.70 3.82 16.90
N ASP A 15 -17.15 2.99 17.80
CA ASP A 15 -16.98 1.54 17.53
C ASP A 15 -18.37 0.88 17.48
N PRO A 16 -18.83 0.37 16.32
CA PRO A 16 -20.18 -0.16 16.18
C PRO A 16 -20.36 -1.57 16.77
N ILE A 17 -19.27 -2.21 17.21
CA ILE A 17 -19.30 -3.60 17.66
C ILE A 17 -19.54 -3.65 19.17
N ALA A 18 -20.60 -4.36 19.58
CA ALA A 18 -20.81 -4.66 20.99
C ALA A 18 -19.62 -5.45 21.55
N ARG A 19 -18.96 -4.90 22.58
CA ARG A 19 -17.82 -5.51 23.26
C ARG A 19 -18.27 -6.17 24.56
N PRO A 20 -17.47 -7.08 25.16
CA PRO A 20 -17.80 -7.71 26.43
C PRO A 20 -18.18 -6.67 27.50
N ALA A 21 -19.26 -6.94 28.25
CA ALA A 21 -19.84 -6.00 29.20
C ALA A 21 -18.91 -5.66 30.38
N ASP A 22 -17.95 -6.53 30.70
CA ASP A 22 -16.91 -6.31 31.70
C ASP A 22 -15.77 -5.40 31.19
N GLY A 23 -15.83 -4.95 29.92
CA GLY A 23 -15.00 -3.88 29.39
C GLY A 23 -13.51 -4.21 29.24
N TRP A 24 -13.08 -5.45 29.47
CA TRP A 24 -11.65 -5.80 29.49
C TRP A 24 -10.94 -5.58 28.14
N MET A 25 -11.68 -5.52 27.03
CA MET A 25 -11.13 -5.24 25.71
C MET A 25 -11.07 -3.74 25.37
N THR A 26 -11.77 -2.88 26.11
CA THR A 26 -11.89 -1.45 25.78
C THR A 26 -10.54 -0.75 25.91
N GLY A 27 -10.13 -0.05 24.86
CA GLY A 27 -8.80 0.56 24.77
C GLY A 27 -7.74 -0.32 24.10
N GLY A 28 -8.08 -1.56 23.72
CA GLY A 28 -7.21 -2.43 22.93
C GLY A 28 -7.35 -2.23 21.41
N SER A 29 -6.63 -3.02 20.62
CA SER A 29 -6.73 -3.03 19.15
C SER A 29 -6.35 -4.39 18.57
N PHE A 30 -6.92 -4.79 17.43
CA PHE A 30 -6.47 -5.98 16.72
C PHE A 30 -5.21 -5.68 15.94
N LEU A 31 -4.21 -6.54 16.06
CA LEU A 31 -2.92 -6.46 15.38
C LEU A 31 -2.88 -7.54 14.30
N ALA A 32 -2.77 -7.13 13.03
CA ALA A 32 -2.46 -8.04 11.94
C ALA A 32 -0.96 -8.01 11.64
N PHE A 33 -0.28 -9.12 11.93
CA PHE A 33 1.14 -9.31 11.62
C PHE A 33 1.28 -10.11 10.33
N ARG A 34 2.17 -9.68 9.44
CA ARG A 34 2.57 -10.45 8.24
C ARG A 34 4.08 -10.38 8.05
N GLN A 35 4.71 -11.53 7.82
CA GLN A 35 6.07 -11.59 7.30
C GLN A 35 5.99 -11.54 5.78
N LEU A 36 6.40 -10.41 5.20
CA LEU A 36 6.32 -10.13 3.77
C LEU A 36 7.73 -10.03 3.20
N GLU A 37 8.23 -11.13 2.63
CA GLU A 37 9.51 -11.13 1.94
C GLU A 37 9.44 -10.27 0.68
N GLN A 38 10.52 -9.56 0.36
CA GLN A 38 10.66 -8.69 -0.79
C GLN A 38 11.81 -9.12 -1.70
N LEU A 39 11.49 -9.39 -2.95
CA LEU A 39 12.43 -9.74 -4.02
C LEU A 39 13.01 -8.47 -4.64
N VAL A 40 13.91 -7.81 -3.90
CA VAL A 40 14.39 -6.46 -4.24
C VAL A 40 15.22 -6.42 -5.54
N PRO A 41 16.22 -7.30 -5.75
CA PRO A 41 16.94 -7.37 -7.04
C PRO A 41 16.01 -7.59 -8.24
N GLU A 42 15.03 -8.49 -8.10
CA GLU A 42 14.05 -8.82 -9.13
C GLU A 42 13.14 -7.64 -9.45
N PHE A 43 12.67 -6.92 -8.42
CA PHE A 43 11.90 -5.69 -8.60
C PHE A 43 12.70 -4.63 -9.35
N ASN A 44 13.94 -4.38 -8.93
CA ASN A 44 14.81 -3.41 -9.59
C ASN A 44 15.03 -3.75 -11.06
N LYS A 45 15.30 -5.02 -11.39
CA LYS A 45 15.44 -5.47 -12.77
C LYS A 45 14.14 -5.32 -13.56
N TYR A 46 13.00 -5.65 -12.96
CA TYR A 46 11.70 -5.48 -13.62
C TYR A 46 11.45 -4.01 -14.00
N LEU A 47 11.78 -3.08 -13.11
CA LEU A 47 11.63 -1.65 -13.39
C LEU A 47 12.50 -1.19 -14.57
N LEU A 48 13.75 -1.66 -14.65
CA LEU A 48 14.65 -1.35 -15.76
C LEU A 48 14.14 -1.94 -17.08
N ASP A 49 13.72 -3.22 -17.05
CA ASP A 49 13.28 -3.94 -18.25
C ASP A 49 11.95 -3.39 -18.83
N ASN A 50 11.12 -2.76 -17.98
CA ASN A 50 9.79 -2.25 -18.36
C ASN A 50 9.66 -0.72 -18.29
N ALA A 51 10.78 0.00 -18.13
CA ALA A 51 10.78 1.44 -17.98
C ALA A 51 10.10 2.14 -19.18
N PRO A 52 9.04 2.95 -18.97
CA PRO A 52 8.33 3.61 -20.05
C PRO A 52 9.26 4.53 -20.84
N ALA A 53 9.01 4.70 -22.13
CA ALA A 53 9.77 5.67 -22.93
C ALA A 53 9.33 7.08 -22.55
N VAL A 54 10.28 7.90 -22.09
CA VAL A 54 10.05 9.31 -21.74
C VAL A 54 11.24 10.10 -22.25
N ASP A 55 10.97 11.08 -23.10
CA ASP A 55 12.01 11.88 -23.75
C ASP A 55 12.87 12.64 -22.73
N GLY A 56 14.18 12.68 -22.97
CA GLY A 56 15.13 13.42 -22.14
C GLY A 56 15.44 12.78 -20.77
N LYS A 57 14.95 11.57 -20.48
CA LYS A 57 15.23 10.84 -19.21
C LYS A 57 16.14 9.65 -19.41
N SER A 58 17.07 9.42 -18.48
CA SER A 58 17.91 8.22 -18.48
C SER A 58 17.06 6.96 -18.26
N LEU A 59 17.62 5.78 -18.56
CA LEU A 59 16.93 4.51 -18.24
C LEU A 59 16.59 4.41 -16.75
N GLN A 60 17.50 4.85 -15.89
CA GLN A 60 17.31 4.81 -14.44
C GLN A 60 16.17 5.75 -14.00
N ASP A 61 16.13 6.98 -14.51
CA ASP A 61 15.04 7.93 -14.19
C ASP A 61 13.67 7.39 -14.60
N ARG A 62 13.60 6.68 -15.74
CA ARG A 62 12.37 6.06 -16.25
C ARG A 62 11.96 4.84 -15.43
N ALA A 63 12.93 4.04 -14.98
CA ALA A 63 12.70 2.93 -14.06
C ALA A 63 12.20 3.42 -12.69
N ASP A 64 12.81 4.49 -12.15
CA ASP A 64 12.38 5.12 -10.91
C ASP A 64 10.97 5.73 -11.02
N LEU A 65 10.65 6.35 -12.17
CA LEU A 65 9.28 6.79 -12.46
C LEU A 65 8.29 5.62 -12.45
N LEU A 66 8.61 4.49 -13.09
CA LEU A 66 7.73 3.31 -13.08
C LEU A 66 7.51 2.79 -11.65
N GLY A 67 8.58 2.70 -10.85
CA GLY A 67 8.49 2.31 -9.44
C GLY A 67 7.63 3.30 -8.63
N ALA A 68 7.81 4.60 -8.86
CA ALA A 68 7.01 5.64 -8.24
C ALA A 68 5.52 5.53 -8.62
N ARG A 69 5.22 5.17 -9.86
CA ARG A 69 3.86 4.93 -10.36
C ARG A 69 3.22 3.67 -9.80
N MET A 70 3.98 2.60 -9.57
CA MET A 70 3.49 1.41 -8.88
C MET A 70 3.12 1.70 -7.42
N VAL A 71 3.93 2.50 -6.72
CA VAL A 71 3.71 2.81 -5.30
C VAL A 71 2.69 3.94 -5.12
N GLY A 72 2.70 4.93 -6.02
CA GLY A 72 2.04 6.23 -5.90
C GLY A 72 2.87 7.30 -5.18
N ARG A 73 4.16 7.02 -4.92
CA ARG A 73 5.15 7.95 -4.35
C ARG A 73 6.54 7.64 -4.89
N TRP A 74 7.35 8.67 -5.05
CA TRP A 74 8.78 8.53 -5.26
C TRP A 74 9.47 7.96 -4.01
N LYS A 75 10.70 7.45 -4.16
CA LYS A 75 11.50 6.91 -3.05
C LYS A 75 11.75 7.94 -1.95
N SER A 76 11.78 9.23 -2.28
CA SER A 76 11.87 10.34 -1.32
C SER A 76 10.63 10.50 -0.42
N GLY A 77 9.51 9.89 -0.80
CA GLY A 77 8.20 10.11 -0.19
C GLY A 77 7.30 11.10 -0.94
N ALA A 78 7.80 11.83 -1.95
CA ALA A 78 7.00 12.77 -2.72
C ALA A 78 5.82 12.06 -3.44
N PRO A 79 4.56 12.50 -3.28
CA PRO A 79 3.42 11.87 -3.94
C PRO A 79 3.41 12.21 -5.43
N ILE A 80 3.29 11.20 -6.28
CA ILE A 80 3.24 11.40 -7.74
C ILE A 80 1.99 12.18 -8.16
N ASP A 81 0.93 12.14 -7.34
CA ASP A 81 -0.27 12.94 -7.57
C ASP A 81 0.02 14.45 -7.60
N LEU A 82 1.08 14.91 -6.90
CA LEU A 82 1.52 16.30 -6.88
C LEU A 82 2.73 16.57 -7.78
N THR A 83 3.60 15.59 -7.98
CA THR A 83 4.79 15.68 -8.85
C THR A 83 4.93 14.43 -9.73
N PRO A 84 4.17 14.34 -10.83
CA PRO A 84 3.95 13.07 -11.53
C PRO A 84 5.11 12.59 -12.40
N LEU A 85 6.02 13.49 -12.80
CA LEU A 85 7.05 13.21 -13.81
C LEU A 85 8.49 13.33 -13.29
N ALA A 86 8.68 13.88 -12.09
CA ALA A 86 9.99 14.00 -11.45
C ALA A 86 9.84 13.93 -9.92
N ASP A 87 10.89 13.45 -9.26
CA ASP A 87 10.95 13.46 -7.80
C ASP A 87 11.10 14.90 -7.28
N ASP A 88 10.54 15.16 -6.11
CA ASP A 88 10.75 16.37 -5.32
C ASP A 88 11.08 15.96 -3.88
N PRO A 89 12.36 15.73 -3.54
CA PRO A 89 12.74 15.31 -2.21
C PRO A 89 12.37 16.28 -1.09
N ALA A 90 12.30 17.59 -1.39
CA ALA A 90 11.89 18.60 -0.43
C ALA A 90 10.39 18.52 -0.13
N LEU A 91 9.56 18.23 -1.14
CA LEU A 91 8.16 17.87 -0.93
C LEU A 91 8.04 16.57 -0.14
N GLY A 92 8.81 15.53 -0.50
CA GLY A 92 8.77 14.24 0.18
C GLY A 92 9.04 14.31 1.68
N ALA A 93 10.04 15.11 2.07
CA ALA A 93 10.45 15.30 3.46
C ALA A 93 9.51 16.20 4.28
N ASP A 94 8.55 16.89 3.65
CA ASP A 94 7.69 17.86 4.33
C ASP A 94 6.34 17.24 4.75
N PRO A 95 6.11 16.96 6.05
CA PRO A 95 4.88 16.34 6.53
C PRO A 95 3.64 17.23 6.38
N GLN A 96 3.79 18.54 6.17
CA GLN A 96 2.67 19.46 5.94
C GLN A 96 2.18 19.42 4.49
N ARG A 97 3.04 19.00 3.56
CA ARG A 97 2.74 18.99 2.12
C ARG A 97 2.61 17.59 1.52
N ASN A 98 3.40 16.63 1.98
CA ASN A 98 3.54 15.31 1.34
C ASN A 98 2.29 14.42 1.40
N ASN A 99 1.22 14.85 2.07
CA ASN A 99 -0.05 14.15 2.12
C ASN A 99 -1.26 15.01 1.72
N ASN A 100 -1.03 16.25 1.29
CA ASN A 100 -2.05 17.24 0.93
C ASN A 100 -2.56 17.05 -0.51
N PHE A 101 -3.28 15.95 -0.75
CA PHE A 101 -3.86 15.61 -2.05
C PHE A 101 -5.04 14.64 -1.87
N ASP A 102 -5.87 14.46 -2.89
CA ASP A 102 -7.00 13.53 -2.86
C ASP A 102 -7.27 12.79 -4.19
N PHE A 103 -6.35 12.92 -5.17
CA PHE A 103 -6.46 12.41 -6.54
C PHE A 103 -7.42 13.18 -7.46
N THR A 104 -7.96 14.31 -7.04
CA THR A 104 -8.70 15.22 -7.92
C THR A 104 -7.80 16.31 -8.49
N HIS A 105 -8.03 16.65 -9.75
CA HIS A 105 -7.30 17.71 -10.46
C HIS A 105 -8.28 18.54 -11.28
N ALA A 106 -8.11 19.86 -11.27
CA ALA A 106 -8.95 20.74 -12.06
C ALA A 106 -8.80 20.43 -13.56
N ASN A 107 -9.93 20.34 -14.28
CA ASN A 107 -10.01 19.96 -15.70
C ASN A 107 -9.68 18.50 -16.03
N PHE A 108 -9.52 17.62 -15.04
CA PHE A 108 -9.35 16.19 -15.23
C PHE A 108 -10.53 15.42 -14.63
N SER A 109 -10.96 14.36 -15.32
CA SER A 109 -11.98 13.46 -14.78
C SER A 109 -11.34 12.40 -13.90
N ILE A 110 -11.78 12.32 -12.64
CA ILE A 110 -11.31 11.31 -11.68
C ILE A 110 -11.58 9.87 -12.15
N THR A 111 -12.52 9.65 -13.07
CA THR A 111 -12.86 8.32 -13.60
C THR A 111 -11.99 7.86 -14.75
N THR A 112 -11.20 8.76 -15.35
CA THR A 112 -10.39 8.47 -16.55
C THR A 112 -8.93 8.90 -16.44
N ASP A 113 -8.63 9.90 -15.61
CA ASP A 113 -7.28 10.43 -15.48
C ASP A 113 -6.38 9.52 -14.63
N GLN A 114 -5.32 9.05 -15.26
CA GLN A 114 -4.22 8.31 -14.64
C GLN A 114 -2.87 8.98 -14.91
N THR A 115 -2.85 10.18 -15.48
CA THR A 115 -1.59 10.89 -15.79
C THR A 115 -0.85 11.27 -14.51
N HIS A 116 -1.58 11.73 -13.48
CA HIS A 116 -1.03 12.07 -12.17
C HIS A 116 -0.68 10.84 -11.33
N CYS A 117 -1.62 9.92 -11.15
CA CYS A 117 -1.43 8.71 -10.34
C CYS A 117 -2.29 7.55 -10.89
N PRO A 118 -1.73 6.37 -11.19
CA PRO A 118 -2.50 5.21 -11.66
C PRO A 118 -3.58 4.78 -10.66
N PHE A 119 -4.74 4.33 -11.15
CA PHE A 119 -5.78 3.75 -10.28
C PHE A 119 -5.31 2.51 -9.52
N SER A 120 -4.32 1.81 -10.08
CA SER A 120 -3.70 0.61 -9.54
C SER A 120 -2.60 0.88 -8.51
N ALA A 121 -2.15 2.13 -8.35
CA ALA A 121 -1.04 2.47 -7.47
C ALA A 121 -1.32 2.05 -6.01
N HIS A 122 -0.30 1.54 -5.33
CA HIS A 122 -0.44 0.93 -4.01
C HIS A 122 -1.16 1.82 -2.98
N ILE A 123 -0.76 3.10 -2.87
CA ILE A 123 -1.41 4.02 -1.92
C ILE A 123 -2.84 4.40 -2.32
N ARG A 124 -3.17 4.35 -3.61
CA ARG A 124 -4.50 4.71 -4.14
C ARG A 124 -5.46 3.54 -3.97
N LYS A 125 -4.97 2.31 -4.17
CA LYS A 125 -5.66 1.06 -3.79
C LYS A 125 -5.94 0.98 -2.30
N THR A 126 -4.96 1.29 -1.45
CA THR A 126 -5.09 1.12 0.01
C THR A 126 -5.72 2.32 0.72
N ARG A 127 -5.79 3.49 0.09
CA ARG A 127 -6.53 4.66 0.55
C ARG A 127 -7.06 5.47 -0.66
N PRO A 128 -8.29 5.21 -1.11
CA PRO A 128 -8.82 5.76 -2.37
C PRO A 128 -9.14 7.26 -2.35
N ARG A 129 -9.27 7.88 -1.17
CA ARG A 129 -9.55 9.32 -1.01
C ARG A 129 -10.80 9.74 -1.80
N ALA A 130 -10.70 10.67 -2.76
CA ALA A 130 -11.84 11.15 -3.53
C ALA A 130 -12.46 10.07 -4.43
N ASP A 131 -11.74 8.98 -4.73
CA ASP A 131 -12.31 7.85 -5.47
C ASP A 131 -13.40 7.12 -4.67
N LEU A 132 -13.23 7.04 -3.34
CA LEU A 132 -14.17 6.43 -2.41
C LEU A 132 -13.86 6.89 -0.98
N VAL A 133 -14.77 7.64 -0.37
CA VAL A 133 -14.65 8.09 1.01
C VAL A 133 -14.95 6.91 1.96
N ALA A 134 -13.89 6.30 2.49
CA ALA A 134 -13.95 5.08 3.29
C ALA A 134 -13.17 5.20 4.62
N PRO A 135 -13.59 6.08 5.56
CA PRO A 135 -12.87 6.30 6.82
C PRO A 135 -12.74 5.04 7.68
N ALA A 136 -13.78 4.20 7.71
CA ALA A 136 -13.82 2.96 8.48
C ALA A 136 -12.82 1.90 8.01
N ASN A 137 -12.24 2.06 6.81
CA ASN A 137 -11.24 1.13 6.25
C ASN A 137 -9.80 1.57 6.54
N SER A 138 -9.60 2.43 7.55
CA SER A 138 -8.28 2.91 7.94
C SER A 138 -7.55 1.90 8.82
N ILE A 139 -6.22 1.87 8.68
CA ILE A 139 -5.31 1.13 9.56
C ILE A 139 -4.20 2.05 10.05
N ILE A 140 -3.70 1.81 11.27
CA ILE A 140 -2.39 2.33 11.69
C ILE A 140 -1.35 1.29 11.31
N ARG A 141 -0.26 1.70 10.64
CA ARG A 141 0.84 0.80 10.25
C ARG A 141 2.05 1.05 11.13
N SER A 142 2.61 -0.02 11.67
CA SER A 142 3.82 0.00 12.52
C SER A 142 4.83 -1.04 12.04
N GLY A 143 4.87 -1.29 10.73
CA GLY A 143 5.79 -2.26 10.14
C GLY A 143 7.23 -1.76 10.14
N ILE A 144 8.16 -2.71 10.15
CA ILE A 144 9.61 -2.46 10.14
C ILE A 144 10.29 -3.41 9.15
N PRO A 145 11.30 -2.97 8.37
CA PRO A 145 12.06 -3.89 7.54
C PRO A 145 12.77 -4.99 8.35
N TYR A 146 12.99 -6.15 7.74
CA TYR A 146 13.79 -7.24 8.30
C TYR A 146 14.75 -7.81 7.26
N GLY A 147 15.75 -8.56 7.74
CA GLY A 147 16.78 -9.18 6.89
C GLY A 147 17.94 -8.23 6.61
N SER A 148 18.90 -8.73 5.83
CA SER A 148 20.07 -7.96 5.42
C SER A 148 19.76 -7.06 4.23
N GLU A 149 20.55 -6.00 4.07
CA GLU A 149 20.58 -5.23 2.81
C GLU A 149 20.93 -6.12 1.62
N VAL A 150 20.64 -5.63 0.41
CA VAL A 150 21.00 -6.33 -0.83
C VAL A 150 22.53 -6.39 -0.95
N SER A 151 23.07 -7.61 -1.08
CA SER A 151 24.51 -7.79 -1.29
C SER A 151 24.92 -7.42 -2.72
N ALA A 152 26.20 -7.10 -2.93
CA ALA A 152 26.73 -6.83 -4.27
C ALA A 152 26.54 -8.02 -5.23
N ALA A 153 26.61 -9.25 -4.72
CA ALA A 153 26.38 -10.47 -5.51
C ALA A 153 24.92 -10.61 -5.95
N GLU A 154 23.96 -10.36 -5.05
CA GLU A 154 22.52 -10.38 -5.39
C GLU A 154 22.16 -9.28 -6.40
N ALA A 155 22.72 -8.07 -6.23
CA ALA A 155 22.53 -6.97 -7.16
C ALA A 155 23.08 -7.29 -8.56
N ALA A 156 24.29 -7.86 -8.64
CA ALA A 156 24.90 -8.25 -9.92
C ALA A 156 24.14 -9.40 -10.61
N ALA A 157 23.61 -10.35 -9.83
CA ALA A 157 22.86 -11.49 -10.36
C ALA A 157 21.39 -11.14 -10.67
N ASN A 158 20.87 -10.00 -10.21
CA ASN A 158 19.45 -9.65 -10.21
C ASN A 158 18.58 -10.76 -9.58
N ALA A 159 19.11 -11.42 -8.54
CA ALA A 159 18.46 -12.56 -7.90
C ALA A 159 18.66 -12.50 -6.39
N THR A 160 17.57 -12.68 -5.65
CA THR A 160 17.55 -12.77 -4.19
C THR A 160 18.14 -14.10 -3.74
N THR A 161 19.06 -14.05 -2.78
CA THR A 161 19.61 -15.24 -2.10
C THR A 161 19.40 -15.20 -0.58
N ASN A 162 19.30 -14.01 0.01
CA ASN A 162 19.00 -13.82 1.43
C ASN A 162 17.58 -13.28 1.61
N GLU A 163 16.85 -13.87 2.56
CA GLU A 163 15.52 -13.38 2.89
C GLU A 163 15.57 -11.98 3.52
N ARG A 164 14.78 -11.07 2.97
CA ARG A 164 14.57 -9.71 3.47
C ARG A 164 13.16 -9.26 3.16
N GLY A 165 12.68 -8.24 3.84
CA GLY A 165 11.39 -7.64 3.50
C GLY A 165 10.81 -6.80 4.61
N LEU A 166 9.49 -6.88 4.78
CA LEU A 166 8.74 -6.11 5.75
C LEU A 166 8.09 -7.03 6.79
N ALA A 167 8.44 -6.83 8.05
CA ALA A 167 7.65 -7.29 9.19
C ALA A 167 6.46 -6.35 9.31
N PHE A 168 5.42 -6.61 8.54
CA PHE A 168 4.24 -5.76 8.46
C PHE A 168 3.39 -5.91 9.71
N VAL A 169 3.03 -4.77 10.29
CA VAL A 169 2.12 -4.68 11.44
C VAL A 169 1.07 -3.63 11.13
N SER A 170 -0.19 -3.98 11.35
CA SER A 170 -1.29 -3.02 11.29
C SER A 170 -2.30 -3.18 12.41
N TYR A 171 -2.85 -2.05 12.85
CA TYR A 171 -3.83 -1.95 13.92
C TYR A 171 -5.17 -1.42 13.42
N GLN A 172 -6.25 -2.03 13.93
CA GLN A 172 -7.64 -1.69 13.65
C GLN A 172 -8.56 -2.26 14.74
N SER A 173 -9.77 -1.71 14.91
CA SER A 173 -10.78 -2.28 15.82
C SER A 173 -11.55 -3.45 15.19
N GLN A 174 -11.48 -3.60 13.87
CA GLN A 174 -12.20 -4.58 13.06
C GLN A 174 -11.32 -5.07 11.90
N LEU A 175 -10.78 -6.30 12.00
CA LEU A 175 -9.88 -6.89 10.97
C LEU A 175 -10.52 -6.96 9.58
N ASN A 176 -11.83 -7.25 9.52
CA ASN A 176 -12.63 -7.31 8.29
C ASN A 176 -12.95 -5.94 7.67
N LYS A 177 -12.56 -4.83 8.32
CA LYS A 177 -12.63 -3.46 7.79
C LYS A 177 -11.24 -2.89 7.49
N GLY A 178 -10.24 -3.25 8.29
CA GLY A 178 -8.84 -2.88 8.07
C GLY A 178 -8.13 -3.85 7.13
N PHE A 179 -7.07 -4.49 7.63
CA PHE A 179 -6.14 -5.32 6.84
C PHE A 179 -6.81 -6.31 5.87
N GLN A 180 -7.78 -7.11 6.33
CA GLN A 180 -8.38 -8.15 5.47
C GLN A 180 -9.13 -7.54 4.29
N PHE A 181 -9.80 -6.41 4.52
CA PHE A 181 -10.56 -5.70 3.50
C PHE A 181 -9.64 -5.07 2.46
N LEU A 182 -8.61 -4.36 2.92
CA LEU A 182 -7.62 -3.73 2.06
C LEU A 182 -6.95 -4.77 1.14
N GLN A 183 -6.57 -5.92 1.68
CA GLN A 183 -5.94 -6.98 0.90
C GLN A 183 -6.92 -7.62 -0.08
N ASN A 184 -8.06 -8.14 0.39
CA ASN A 184 -8.93 -8.98 -0.42
C ASN A 184 -9.85 -8.18 -1.34
N THR A 185 -10.48 -7.13 -0.82
CA THR A 185 -11.52 -6.39 -1.54
C THR A 185 -10.93 -5.33 -2.47
N TRP A 186 -9.74 -4.80 -2.13
CA TRP A 186 -9.11 -3.72 -2.89
C TRP A 186 -7.84 -4.14 -3.63
N ALA A 187 -6.79 -4.58 -2.94
CA ALA A 187 -5.50 -4.87 -3.55
C ALA A 187 -5.54 -6.07 -4.51
N ASN A 188 -6.19 -7.16 -4.10
CA ASN A 188 -6.34 -8.38 -4.92
C ASN A 188 -7.40 -8.25 -6.01
N ASN A 189 -8.32 -7.29 -5.90
CA ASN A 189 -9.44 -7.14 -6.80
C ASN A 189 -9.05 -6.34 -8.06
N PRO A 190 -9.03 -6.95 -9.26
CA PRO A 190 -8.64 -6.26 -10.48
C PRO A 190 -9.65 -5.19 -10.94
N GLY A 191 -10.90 -5.26 -10.47
CA GLY A 191 -11.94 -4.27 -10.80
C GLY A 191 -12.06 -3.11 -9.83
N PHE A 192 -11.32 -3.14 -8.73
CA PHE A 192 -11.17 -1.99 -7.85
C PHE A 192 -10.03 -1.10 -8.37
N ILE A 193 -10.09 0.23 -8.38
CA ILE A 193 -11.18 1.15 -7.99
C ILE A 193 -12.34 1.07 -8.97
N PHE A 194 -13.58 1.07 -8.46
CA PHE A 194 -14.80 0.92 -9.26
C PHE A 194 -15.11 2.17 -10.10
N GLY A 195 -15.92 2.00 -11.16
CA GLY A 195 -16.44 3.11 -11.96
C GLY A 195 -15.41 3.83 -12.83
N LYS A 196 -14.27 3.19 -13.12
CA LYS A 196 -13.22 3.71 -14.00
C LYS A 196 -13.47 3.30 -15.45
N ASN A 197 -12.92 4.05 -16.39
CA ASN A 197 -12.98 3.74 -17.82
C ASN A 197 -12.21 2.48 -18.24
N VAL A 198 -11.35 1.97 -17.35
CA VAL A 198 -10.61 0.72 -17.50
C VAL A 198 -10.71 -0.11 -16.24
N GLN A 199 -10.48 -1.42 -16.33
CA GLN A 199 -10.24 -2.25 -15.16
C GLN A 199 -8.80 -1.98 -14.66
N PRO A 200 -8.60 -1.43 -13.45
CA PRO A 200 -7.26 -1.01 -13.02
C PRO A 200 -6.26 -2.16 -12.90
N GLY A 201 -6.73 -3.38 -12.67
CA GLY A 201 -5.89 -4.52 -12.36
C GLY A 201 -5.56 -4.61 -10.86
N GLN A 202 -4.75 -5.58 -10.48
CA GLN A 202 -4.34 -5.75 -9.08
C GLN A 202 -3.35 -4.66 -8.64
N ASP A 203 -3.18 -4.50 -7.34
CA ASP A 203 -2.08 -3.72 -6.76
C ASP A 203 -0.72 -4.34 -7.18
N PRO A 204 0.22 -3.54 -7.74
CA PRO A 204 1.51 -4.02 -8.24
C PRO A 204 2.50 -4.41 -7.14
N ILE A 205 2.28 -4.03 -5.90
CA ILE A 205 3.15 -4.33 -4.76
C ILE A 205 2.61 -5.55 -3.99
N ILE A 206 1.38 -5.46 -3.48
CA ILE A 206 0.82 -6.46 -2.55
C ILE A 206 -0.33 -7.29 -3.12
N GLY A 207 -0.83 -6.97 -4.32
CA GLY A 207 -1.90 -7.74 -4.94
C GLY A 207 -1.49 -9.20 -5.15
N GLN A 208 -2.40 -10.13 -4.88
CA GLN A 208 -2.18 -11.57 -5.03
C GLN A 208 -3.25 -12.20 -5.93
N ASN A 209 -2.84 -13.19 -6.70
CA ASN A 209 -3.70 -13.97 -7.59
C ASN A 209 -3.34 -15.47 -7.51
N SER A 210 -3.26 -16.00 -6.28
CA SER A 210 -2.89 -17.40 -6.02
C SER A 210 -1.58 -17.83 -6.70
N GLY A 211 -0.57 -16.94 -6.71
CA GLY A 211 0.73 -17.18 -7.35
C GLY A 211 0.77 -16.95 -8.87
N ALA A 212 -0.37 -16.66 -9.52
CA ALA A 212 -0.41 -16.34 -10.94
C ALA A 212 0.08 -14.92 -11.25
N ILE A 213 0.39 -14.69 -12.54
CA ILE A 213 0.73 -13.37 -13.07
C ILE A 213 -0.40 -12.38 -12.80
N ARG A 214 -0.03 -11.15 -12.44
CA ARG A 214 -0.93 -10.02 -12.20
C ARG A 214 -0.91 -9.12 -13.44
N SER A 215 -2.08 -8.61 -13.81
CA SER A 215 -2.21 -7.59 -14.83
C SER A 215 -2.46 -6.25 -14.14
N VAL A 216 -1.68 -5.24 -14.50
CA VAL A 216 -1.74 -3.90 -13.88
C VAL A 216 -1.82 -2.85 -14.97
N VAL A 217 -2.85 -2.00 -14.92
CA VAL A 217 -3.14 -0.99 -15.95
C VAL A 217 -2.74 0.40 -15.48
N GLY A 218 -2.32 1.24 -16.43
CA GLY A 218 -2.15 2.69 -16.23
C GLY A 218 -0.78 3.13 -15.70
N LEU A 219 0.17 2.21 -15.61
CA LEU A 219 1.52 2.50 -15.10
C LEU A 219 2.38 3.32 -16.07
N ASP A 220 2.09 3.32 -17.37
CA ASP A 220 2.74 4.20 -18.34
C ASP A 220 1.95 5.51 -18.48
N PRO A 221 2.53 6.68 -18.15
CA PRO A 221 1.84 7.97 -18.29
C PRO A 221 1.51 8.32 -19.76
N ALA A 222 2.26 7.81 -20.74
CA ALA A 222 1.99 8.04 -22.16
C ALA A 222 0.93 7.07 -22.73
N ASN A 223 0.70 5.94 -22.05
CA ASN A 223 -0.31 4.95 -22.40
C ASN A 223 -1.11 4.52 -21.17
N PRO A 224 -2.05 5.37 -20.68
CA PRO A 224 -2.79 5.13 -19.44
C PRO A 224 -3.77 3.93 -19.51
N THR A 225 -3.99 3.37 -20.69
CA THR A 225 -4.76 2.13 -20.89
C THR A 225 -3.89 0.89 -21.06
N GLY A 226 -2.57 1.06 -21.14
CA GLY A 226 -1.60 -0.01 -21.28
C GLY A 226 -1.55 -0.89 -20.03
N ALA A 227 -1.44 -2.20 -20.25
CA ALA A 227 -1.32 -3.20 -19.21
C ALA A 227 0.11 -3.75 -19.13
N LEU A 228 0.61 -3.94 -17.92
CA LEU A 228 1.83 -4.67 -17.64
C LEU A 228 1.51 -5.97 -16.91
N SER A 229 2.14 -7.05 -17.36
CA SER A 229 2.12 -8.35 -16.70
C SER A 229 3.31 -8.45 -15.75
N MET A 230 3.08 -8.85 -14.51
CA MET A 230 4.14 -9.01 -13.52
C MET A 230 3.92 -10.20 -12.58
N GLY A 231 5.01 -10.86 -12.23
CA GLY A 231 5.07 -11.81 -11.12
C GLY A 231 4.93 -11.11 -9.78
N GLN A 232 5.13 -11.82 -8.67
CA GLN A 232 5.12 -11.24 -7.34
C GLN A 232 6.51 -10.69 -6.98
N PHE A 233 6.55 -9.50 -6.39
CA PHE A 233 7.77 -8.95 -5.76
C PHE A 233 7.71 -9.02 -4.23
N VAL A 234 6.51 -9.25 -3.70
CA VAL A 234 6.25 -9.48 -2.27
C VAL A 234 5.70 -10.89 -2.11
N VAL A 235 6.41 -11.70 -1.34
CA VAL A 235 6.04 -13.10 -1.05
C VAL A 235 5.60 -13.18 0.40
N SER A 236 4.34 -13.56 0.61
CA SER A 236 3.81 -13.74 1.96
C SER A 236 4.36 -15.03 2.57
N ARG A 237 5.12 -14.91 3.66
CA ARG A 237 5.58 -16.05 4.49
C ARG A 237 4.64 -16.39 5.65
N GLY A 238 3.47 -15.75 5.67
CA GLY A 238 2.43 -15.99 6.68
C GLY A 238 2.38 -14.88 7.72
N GLY A 239 1.83 -15.20 8.87
CA GLY A 239 1.58 -14.27 9.97
C GLY A 239 0.33 -14.69 10.75
N GLU A 240 -0.13 -13.82 11.64
CA GLU A 240 -1.23 -14.11 12.55
C GLU A 240 -2.00 -12.83 12.93
N TYR A 241 -3.24 -13.01 13.38
CA TYR A 241 -4.06 -11.98 14.01
C TYR A 241 -3.99 -12.09 15.53
N PHE A 242 -3.64 -10.98 16.16
CA PHE A 242 -3.56 -10.85 17.61
C PHE A 242 -4.54 -9.79 18.10
N PHE A 243 -4.78 -9.78 19.40
CA PHE A 243 -5.38 -8.67 20.10
C PHE A 243 -4.33 -8.07 21.03
N SER A 244 -4.07 -6.77 20.89
CA SER A 244 -3.27 -5.99 21.82
C SER A 244 -4.21 -5.42 22.89
N PRO A 245 -4.28 -6.02 24.08
CA PRO A 245 -5.21 -5.59 25.12
C PRO A 245 -4.81 -4.23 25.72
N PRO A 246 -5.74 -3.52 26.36
CA PRO A 246 -5.39 -2.36 27.18
C PRO A 246 -4.49 -2.81 28.34
N ILE A 247 -3.64 -1.90 28.85
CA ILE A 247 -2.72 -2.19 29.96
C ILE A 247 -3.47 -2.73 31.19
N SER A 248 -4.66 -2.20 31.49
CA SER A 248 -5.50 -2.65 32.60
C SER A 248 -5.92 -4.11 32.52
N ALA A 249 -6.06 -4.67 31.31
CA ALA A 249 -6.42 -6.08 31.13
C ALA A 249 -5.24 -7.03 31.31
N LEU A 250 -4.01 -6.57 31.06
CA LEU A 250 -2.79 -7.36 31.31
C LEU A 250 -2.59 -7.65 32.79
N THR A 251 -2.87 -6.67 33.65
CA THR A 251 -2.78 -6.81 35.11
C THR A 251 -4.09 -7.26 35.75
N GLY A 252 -5.15 -7.44 34.96
CA GLY A 252 -6.49 -7.77 35.39
C GLY A 252 -6.98 -9.07 34.78
N LYS A 253 -7.91 -8.99 33.83
CA LYS A 253 -8.62 -10.14 33.25
C LYS A 253 -7.71 -11.26 32.74
N LEU A 254 -6.56 -10.93 32.15
CA LEU A 254 -5.66 -11.91 31.52
C LEU A 254 -4.66 -12.55 32.51
N ALA A 255 -4.52 -11.98 33.70
CA ALA A 255 -3.68 -12.51 34.77
C ALA A 255 -4.49 -13.17 35.92
N ALA A 256 -5.82 -13.18 35.79
CA ALA A 256 -6.76 -13.73 36.77
C ALA A 256 -6.95 -15.25 36.65
#